data_AF-A0A9Q1CHX7-F1
#
_entry.id   AF-A0A9Q1CHX7-F1
#
_cell.length_a   1.000
_cell.length_b   1.000
_cell.length_c   1.000
_cell.angle_alpha   90.00
_cell.angle_beta   90.00
_cell.angle_gamma   90.00
#
_symmetry.space_group_name_H-M   'P 1'
#
loop_
_entity.id
_entity.type
_entity.pdbx_description
1 polymer ?
#
loop_
_entity_poly.entity_id
_entity_poly.type
_entity_poly.pdbx_seq_one_letter_code
_entity_poly.pdbx_strand_id
1 'polypeptide(L)'
;MVINNTRLIPTGVDLTRTRDRPRPKNTSVSEKNGVDSWEKRDNGDLAMEENDILDQLRDPNYVEHRSYLLDELYSRVNKYAGQVAIENRQDLFLSLAHALEDYDWEVRQKTVEIIGIVLPHLGDELDHCMDYVLPQVIYNVGDKKVVVRKAAIQTLHLYMQHTSNLSRVFHAVVKYGLEHADRAVNIQATVSLPIFLTSDFASSDIYPIIHSLAVKLCKGQDAELVAVTAVTLEAISKKVGQERFNIFIERFPPEIKELYEVKSKHFKDSENLDLNSNQKGVIDKSLPQEFARSAIQNEVTNSHSVADLHLSQDNNILRFGIIPQNIMNGLMDQDDWYGRLTATQALKTLISKLDNTSQLKTQFCSFCKLFMSAFRRFKLQSVFSYY
;
A
#
# COMPACT_ATOMS: atom_id res chain seq x y z
N MET A 1 16.38 14.52 -59.53
CA MET A 1 15.54 13.56 -60.27
C MET A 1 14.32 13.28 -59.40
N VAL A 2 13.19 13.77 -59.84
CA VAL A 2 11.86 13.68 -59.22
C VAL A 2 11.12 12.58 -59.96
N ILE A 3 10.53 11.60 -59.26
CA ILE A 3 9.30 10.94 -59.74
C ILE A 3 8.36 10.71 -58.54
N ASN A 4 7.31 11.54 -58.53
CA ASN A 4 6.05 11.37 -57.81
C ASN A 4 5.34 10.08 -58.25
N ASN A 5 4.54 9.48 -57.38
CA ASN A 5 3.19 9.10 -57.82
C ASN A 5 2.18 8.97 -56.69
N THR A 6 1.29 9.97 -56.70
CA THR A 6 0.04 10.15 -55.99
C THR A 6 -1.08 9.37 -56.68
N ARG A 7 -1.97 8.68 -55.93
CA ARG A 7 -3.37 8.42 -56.31
C ARG A 7 -4.20 8.34 -55.02
N LEU A 8 -4.98 9.38 -54.69
CA LEU A 8 -6.31 9.76 -55.19
C LEU A 8 -7.45 8.95 -54.57
N ILE A 9 -8.19 9.68 -53.72
CA ILE A 9 -9.53 9.45 -53.17
C ILE A 9 -10.56 9.44 -54.31
N PRO A 10 -11.70 8.73 -54.14
CA PRO A 10 -12.97 9.25 -54.64
C PRO A 10 -14.00 9.44 -53.52
N THR A 11 -14.54 10.65 -53.51
CA THR A 11 -15.79 11.09 -52.87
C THR A 11 -17.01 10.50 -53.58
N GLY A 12 -18.14 10.34 -52.88
CA GLY A 12 -19.44 10.15 -53.55
C GLY A 12 -20.49 9.37 -52.78
N VAL A 13 -21.33 10.12 -52.07
CA VAL A 13 -22.61 9.76 -51.41
C VAL A 13 -23.67 9.46 -52.49
N ASP A 14 -24.55 8.45 -52.32
CA ASP A 14 -25.96 8.65 -51.96
C ASP A 14 -26.82 7.36 -51.91
N LEU A 15 -27.91 7.51 -51.18
CA LEU A 15 -28.87 6.62 -50.55
C LEU A 15 -29.72 5.72 -51.48
N THR A 16 -30.41 4.81 -50.79
CA THR A 16 -31.63 4.05 -51.17
C THR A 16 -31.44 2.58 -51.60
N ARG A 17 -31.49 1.67 -50.61
CA ARG A 17 -32.36 0.49 -50.73
C ARG A 17 -32.64 -0.18 -49.38
N THR A 18 -33.88 0.02 -48.96
CA THR A 18 -34.66 -0.76 -48.00
C THR A 18 -34.52 -2.26 -48.23
N ARG A 19 -34.18 -3.02 -47.19
CA ARG A 19 -34.57 -4.42 -47.04
C ARG A 19 -34.86 -4.75 -45.58
N ASP A 20 -36.04 -5.34 -45.42
CA ASP A 20 -36.75 -5.71 -44.22
C ASP A 20 -35.94 -6.55 -43.23
N ARG A 21 -36.04 -6.22 -41.94
CA ARG A 21 -35.87 -7.16 -40.83
C ARG A 21 -37.11 -7.09 -39.93
N PRO A 22 -37.65 -8.24 -39.49
CA PRO A 22 -38.89 -8.29 -38.73
C PRO A 22 -38.68 -7.80 -37.29
N ARG A 23 -39.63 -6.98 -36.83
CA ARG A 23 -39.80 -6.52 -35.43
C ARG A 23 -39.99 -7.71 -34.47
N PRO A 24 -39.33 -7.73 -33.30
CA PRO A 24 -39.88 -8.40 -32.13
C PRO A 24 -40.98 -7.54 -31.52
N LYS A 25 -42.02 -8.20 -31.03
CA LYS A 25 -43.25 -7.63 -30.50
C LYS A 25 -42.99 -6.91 -29.17
N ASN A 26 -43.63 -5.74 -29.03
CA ASN A 26 -43.84 -5.05 -27.76
C ASN A 26 -44.51 -5.99 -26.74
N THR A 27 -43.87 -6.16 -25.59
CA THR A 27 -44.55 -6.39 -24.32
C THR A 27 -44.10 -5.28 -23.38
N SER A 28 -45.04 -4.38 -23.10
CA SER A 28 -44.98 -3.35 -22.07
C SER A 28 -45.03 -3.95 -20.66
N VAL A 29 -44.56 -3.16 -19.69
CA VAL A 29 -44.68 -3.28 -18.21
C VAL A 29 -43.57 -4.17 -17.60
N SER A 30 -42.69 -3.72 -16.69
CA SER A 30 -42.75 -2.64 -15.69
C SER A 30 -41.40 -1.94 -15.48
N GLU A 31 -41.38 -0.62 -15.54
CA GLU A 31 -40.43 0.19 -14.77
C GLU A 31 -40.69 -0.06 -13.28
N LYS A 32 -39.70 -0.62 -12.59
CA LYS A 32 -39.62 -0.54 -11.13
C LYS A 32 -38.21 -0.09 -10.76
N ASN A 33 -38.18 1.12 -10.22
CA ASN A 33 -37.08 1.79 -9.55
C ASN A 33 -36.28 0.82 -8.66
N GLY A 34 -35.02 0.61 -9.01
CA GLY A 34 -34.07 -0.24 -8.27
C GLY A 34 -33.31 0.46 -7.15
N VAL A 35 -33.73 1.66 -6.75
CA VAL A 35 -32.99 2.48 -5.77
C VAL A 35 -33.51 2.29 -4.33
N ASP A 36 -34.71 1.72 -4.13
CA ASP A 36 -35.36 1.65 -2.80
C ASP A 36 -35.39 0.24 -2.15
N SER A 37 -34.63 -0.74 -2.65
CA SER A 37 -34.76 -2.15 -2.24
C SER A 37 -33.57 -2.74 -1.48
N TRP A 38 -32.93 -1.94 -0.61
CA TRP A 38 -31.86 -2.40 0.28
C TRP A 38 -32.18 -2.20 1.77
N GLU A 39 -33.03 -1.23 2.14
CA GLU A 39 -33.32 -0.92 3.55
C GLU A 39 -34.28 -1.90 4.26
N LYS A 40 -34.81 -2.92 3.57
CA LYS A 40 -35.60 -3.98 4.20
C LYS A 40 -35.33 -5.34 3.55
N ARG A 41 -34.20 -5.96 3.88
CA ARG A 41 -34.06 -7.42 3.77
C ARG A 41 -33.85 -7.97 5.17
N ASP A 42 -34.91 -8.58 5.66
CA ASP A 42 -35.02 -9.16 6.99
C ASP A 42 -34.02 -10.31 7.17
N ASN A 43 -33.53 -10.47 8.40
CA ASN A 43 -32.57 -11.49 8.80
C ASN A 43 -33.12 -12.92 8.57
N GLY A 44 -32.58 -13.63 7.58
CA GLY A 44 -32.79 -15.07 7.40
C GLY A 44 -32.37 -15.56 6.02
N ASP A 45 -31.18 -16.15 5.91
CA ASP A 45 -30.76 -17.10 4.87
C ASP A 45 -30.95 -16.72 3.40
N LEU A 46 -30.33 -15.62 2.95
CA LEU A 46 -29.90 -15.48 1.56
C LEU A 46 -28.45 -15.03 1.52
N ALA A 47 -27.52 -15.97 1.72
CA ALA A 47 -26.12 -15.72 1.39
C ALA A 47 -26.05 -15.40 -0.11
N MET A 48 -25.69 -14.16 -0.46
CA MET A 48 -25.52 -13.75 -1.86
C MET A 48 -24.52 -14.70 -2.54
N GLU A 49 -24.80 -15.20 -3.73
CA GLU A 49 -23.85 -16.12 -4.37
C GLU A 49 -22.54 -15.38 -4.69
N GLU A 50 -21.41 -16.10 -4.73
CA GLU A 50 -20.10 -15.49 -4.98
C GLU A 50 -20.06 -14.79 -6.34
N ASN A 51 -20.61 -15.42 -7.38
CA ASN A 51 -20.70 -14.85 -8.73
C ASN A 51 -21.52 -13.56 -8.75
N ASP A 52 -22.62 -13.50 -7.98
CA ASP A 52 -23.44 -12.29 -7.87
C ASP A 52 -22.66 -11.12 -7.28
N ILE A 53 -21.80 -11.37 -6.28
CA ILE A 53 -20.92 -10.34 -5.71
C ILE A 53 -19.93 -9.86 -6.77
N LEU A 54 -19.29 -10.79 -7.47
CA LEU A 54 -18.28 -10.48 -8.48
C LEU A 54 -18.86 -9.67 -9.65
N ASP A 55 -20.07 -10.00 -10.09
CA ASP A 55 -20.78 -9.27 -11.16
C ASP A 55 -21.21 -7.87 -10.69
N GLN A 56 -21.75 -7.75 -9.48
CA GLN A 56 -22.16 -6.46 -8.92
C GLN A 56 -20.97 -5.53 -8.63
N LEU A 57 -19.79 -6.07 -8.30
CA LEU A 57 -18.57 -5.27 -8.17
C LEU A 57 -18.18 -4.60 -9.50
N ARG A 58 -18.44 -5.26 -10.63
CA ARG A 58 -18.17 -4.72 -11.97
C ARG A 58 -19.26 -3.77 -12.46
N ASP A 59 -20.49 -3.91 -11.98
CA ASP A 59 -21.64 -3.13 -12.44
C ASP A 59 -21.54 -1.64 -12.00
N PRO A 60 -21.60 -0.67 -12.92
CA PRO A 60 -21.67 0.76 -12.60
C PRO A 60 -22.90 1.17 -11.79
N ASN A 61 -23.99 0.39 -11.79
CA ASN A 61 -25.20 0.71 -11.02
C ASN A 61 -25.04 0.44 -9.52
N TYR A 62 -23.98 -0.26 -9.12
CA TYR A 62 -23.76 -0.72 -7.75
C TYR A 62 -22.63 0.03 -7.04
N VAL A 63 -22.14 1.14 -7.62
CA VAL A 63 -20.97 1.85 -7.10
C VAL A 63 -21.12 2.26 -5.63
N GLU A 64 -22.30 2.73 -5.23
CA GLU A 64 -22.60 3.09 -3.83
C GLU A 64 -22.58 1.89 -2.86
N HIS A 65 -22.74 0.67 -3.37
CA HIS A 65 -22.81 -0.57 -2.59
C HIS A 65 -21.50 -1.37 -2.63
N ARG A 66 -20.51 -0.97 -3.44
CA ARG A 66 -19.23 -1.70 -3.59
C ARG A 66 -18.50 -1.90 -2.27
N SER A 67 -18.51 -0.91 -1.38
CA SER A 67 -17.88 -1.03 -0.06
C SER A 67 -18.48 -2.17 0.76
N TYR A 68 -19.81 -2.30 0.76
CA TYR A 68 -20.53 -3.40 1.42
C TYR A 68 -20.25 -4.76 0.77
N LEU A 69 -20.25 -4.82 -0.56
CA LEU A 69 -19.92 -6.04 -1.31
C LEU A 69 -18.49 -6.53 -0.99
N LEU A 70 -17.55 -5.60 -0.83
CA LEU A 70 -16.18 -5.92 -0.41
C LEU A 70 -16.11 -6.40 1.04
N ASP A 71 -16.92 -5.89 1.95
CA ASP A 71 -16.97 -6.39 3.34
C ASP A 71 -17.51 -7.84 3.41
N GLU A 72 -18.51 -8.16 2.58
CA GLU A 72 -19.03 -9.52 2.44
C GLU A 72 -17.98 -10.46 1.82
N LEU A 73 -17.31 -10.00 0.75
CA LEU A 73 -16.21 -10.74 0.12
C LEU A 73 -15.06 -10.97 1.10
N TYR A 74 -14.64 -9.93 1.82
CA TYR A 74 -13.60 -9.99 2.85
C TYR A 74 -13.95 -11.03 3.92
N SER A 75 -15.18 -11.02 4.42
CA SER A 75 -15.65 -11.96 5.44
C SER A 75 -15.56 -13.41 4.96
N ARG A 76 -15.85 -13.67 3.68
CA ARG A 76 -15.71 -15.01 3.07
C ARG A 76 -14.26 -15.41 2.94
N VAL A 77 -13.44 -14.57 2.32
CA VAL A 77 -11.99 -14.82 2.14
C VAL A 77 -11.33 -15.11 3.49
N ASN A 78 -11.66 -14.33 4.52
CA ASN A 78 -11.08 -14.49 5.85
C ASN A 78 -11.62 -15.72 6.60
N LYS A 79 -12.90 -16.08 6.43
CA LYS A 79 -13.49 -17.30 7.05
C LYS A 79 -12.80 -18.58 6.61
N TYR A 80 -12.30 -18.61 5.38
CA TYR A 80 -11.53 -19.75 4.86
C TYR A 80 -10.01 -19.53 4.94
N ALA A 81 -9.55 -18.61 5.79
CA ALA A 81 -8.13 -18.28 5.99
C ALA A 81 -7.37 -17.97 4.69
N GLY A 82 -8.04 -17.37 3.70
CA GLY A 82 -7.49 -17.10 2.37
C GLY A 82 -7.46 -18.31 1.43
N GLN A 83 -7.73 -19.53 1.91
CA GLN A 83 -8.13 -20.67 1.08
C GLN A 83 -9.56 -20.45 0.59
N VAL A 84 -9.76 -19.41 -0.19
CA VAL A 84 -11.07 -19.20 -0.76
C VAL A 84 -11.35 -20.39 -1.67
N ALA A 85 -12.49 -21.02 -1.48
CA ALA A 85 -13.09 -21.87 -2.49
C ALA A 85 -13.56 -21.03 -3.69
N ILE A 86 -12.76 -20.04 -4.13
CA ILE A 86 -12.99 -19.32 -5.37
C ILE A 86 -12.66 -20.33 -6.46
N GLU A 87 -13.72 -20.93 -7.01
CA GLU A 87 -13.60 -21.85 -8.13
C GLU A 87 -12.98 -21.14 -9.35
N ASN A 88 -13.14 -19.81 -9.47
CA ASN A 88 -12.60 -19.01 -10.56
C ASN A 88 -11.79 -17.78 -10.09
N ARG A 89 -10.49 -17.99 -9.84
CA ARG A 89 -9.57 -16.95 -9.32
C ARG A 89 -9.35 -15.81 -10.33
N GLN A 90 -9.43 -16.10 -11.62
CA GLN A 90 -9.31 -15.09 -12.66
C GLN A 90 -10.49 -14.10 -12.60
N ASP A 91 -11.71 -14.60 -12.44
CA ASP A 91 -12.90 -13.74 -12.32
C ASP A 91 -12.85 -12.86 -11.07
N LEU A 92 -12.37 -13.39 -9.95
CA LEU A 92 -12.11 -12.56 -8.77
C LEU A 92 -11.18 -11.40 -9.14
N PHE A 93 -9.99 -11.68 -9.67
CA PHE A 93 -8.98 -10.65 -9.92
C PHE A 93 -9.41 -9.63 -10.97
N LEU A 94 -10.23 -10.03 -11.94
CA LEU A 94 -10.90 -9.10 -12.87
C LEU A 94 -11.89 -8.18 -12.15
N SER A 95 -12.72 -8.70 -11.24
CA SER A 95 -13.63 -7.86 -10.44
C SER A 95 -12.88 -6.91 -9.52
N LEU A 96 -11.81 -7.40 -8.89
CA LEU A 96 -10.95 -6.56 -8.04
C LEU A 96 -10.23 -5.48 -8.85
N ALA A 97 -9.79 -5.77 -10.08
CA ALA A 97 -9.20 -4.75 -10.95
C ALA A 97 -10.16 -3.58 -11.19
N HIS A 98 -11.44 -3.85 -11.44
CA HIS A 98 -12.45 -2.81 -11.57
C HIS A 98 -12.67 -2.02 -10.26
N ALA A 99 -12.68 -2.69 -9.11
CA ALA A 99 -12.85 -2.03 -7.82
C ALA A 99 -11.61 -1.20 -7.39
N LEU A 100 -10.41 -1.53 -7.89
CA LEU A 100 -9.20 -0.73 -7.66
C LEU A 100 -9.22 0.62 -8.41
N GLU A 101 -10.06 0.76 -9.43
CA GLU A 101 -10.28 2.01 -10.19
C GLU A 101 -11.43 2.86 -9.64
N ASP A 102 -12.05 2.42 -8.53
CA ASP A 102 -13.17 3.14 -7.93
C ASP A 102 -12.78 4.57 -7.52
N TYR A 103 -13.72 5.51 -7.55
CA TYR A 103 -13.47 6.88 -7.09
C TYR A 103 -13.35 6.93 -5.57
N ASP A 104 -14.03 6.03 -4.85
CA ASP A 104 -13.98 5.96 -3.41
C ASP A 104 -12.68 5.29 -2.95
N TRP A 105 -11.92 6.03 -2.13
CA TRP A 105 -10.66 5.57 -1.59
C TRP A 105 -10.84 4.39 -0.63
N GLU A 106 -11.99 4.27 0.04
CA GLU A 106 -12.29 3.18 0.95
C GLU A 106 -12.48 1.87 0.16
N VAL A 107 -13.22 1.93 -0.95
CA VAL A 107 -13.38 0.80 -1.89
C VAL A 107 -12.00 0.36 -2.41
N ARG A 108 -11.16 1.29 -2.86
CA ARG A 108 -9.79 0.98 -3.30
C ARG A 108 -8.96 0.34 -2.18
N GLN A 109 -9.00 0.87 -0.96
CA GLN A 109 -8.27 0.31 0.18
C GLN A 109 -8.70 -1.13 0.47
N LYS A 110 -10.01 -1.38 0.65
CA LYS A 110 -10.55 -2.71 0.94
C LYS A 110 -10.19 -3.71 -0.16
N THR A 111 -10.25 -3.27 -1.41
CA THR A 111 -9.86 -4.09 -2.57
C THR A 111 -8.39 -4.51 -2.50
N VAL A 112 -7.49 -3.57 -2.20
CA VAL A 112 -6.06 -3.88 -2.03
C VAL A 112 -5.82 -4.85 -0.87
N GLU A 113 -6.51 -4.68 0.26
CA GLU A 113 -6.39 -5.56 1.42
C GLU A 113 -6.86 -7.00 1.10
N ILE A 114 -7.98 -7.15 0.38
CA ILE A 114 -8.47 -8.46 -0.07
C ILE A 114 -7.44 -9.15 -0.97
N ILE A 115 -6.83 -8.43 -1.91
CA ILE A 115 -5.74 -8.97 -2.75
C ILE A 115 -4.63 -9.51 -1.84
N GLY A 116 -4.19 -8.73 -0.86
CA GLY A 116 -3.17 -9.13 0.11
C GLY A 116 -3.46 -10.45 0.81
N ILE A 117 -4.72 -10.70 1.21
CA ILE A 117 -5.11 -11.93 1.90
C ILE A 117 -5.11 -13.14 0.96
N VAL A 118 -5.49 -12.94 -0.31
CA VAL A 118 -5.61 -14.03 -1.28
C VAL A 118 -4.24 -14.44 -1.84
N LEU A 119 -3.28 -13.50 -1.96
CA LEU A 119 -1.98 -13.73 -2.61
C LEU A 119 -1.25 -15.02 -2.18
N PRO A 120 -1.07 -15.33 -0.88
CA PRO A 120 -0.32 -16.53 -0.45
C PRO A 120 -0.96 -17.85 -0.87
N HIS A 121 -2.23 -17.83 -1.30
CA HIS A 121 -3.03 -19.01 -1.61
C HIS A 121 -3.16 -19.28 -3.11
N LEU A 122 -2.59 -18.43 -3.96
CA LEU A 122 -2.71 -18.54 -5.43
C LEU A 122 -1.78 -19.60 -6.04
N GLY A 123 -0.70 -19.99 -5.35
CA GLY A 123 0.27 -20.95 -5.89
C GLY A 123 0.80 -20.52 -7.27
N ASP A 124 0.71 -21.43 -8.24
CA ASP A 124 1.23 -21.20 -9.60
C ASP A 124 0.45 -20.13 -10.40
N GLU A 125 -0.79 -19.80 -10.01
CA GLU A 125 -1.61 -18.78 -10.69
C GLU A 125 -1.32 -17.35 -10.23
N LEU A 126 -0.42 -17.18 -9.24
CA LEU A 126 -0.08 -15.91 -8.60
C LEU A 126 0.25 -14.80 -9.62
N ASP A 127 1.24 -15.05 -10.48
CA ASP A 127 1.73 -14.04 -11.44
C ASP A 127 0.69 -13.73 -12.53
N HIS A 128 -0.17 -14.69 -12.86
CA HIS A 128 -1.23 -14.50 -13.85
C HIS A 128 -2.39 -13.68 -13.27
N CYS A 129 -2.80 -13.94 -12.03
CA CYS A 129 -3.82 -13.15 -11.35
C CYS A 129 -3.33 -11.72 -11.09
N MET A 130 -2.07 -11.56 -10.69
CA MET A 130 -1.49 -10.24 -10.46
C MET A 130 -1.43 -9.37 -11.72
N ASP A 131 -1.45 -9.95 -12.93
CA ASP A 131 -1.45 -9.15 -14.15
C ASP A 131 -2.64 -8.22 -14.32
N TYR A 132 -3.80 -8.62 -13.79
CA TYR A 132 -5.01 -7.83 -13.86
C TYR A 132 -4.96 -6.61 -12.93
N VAL A 133 -4.29 -6.74 -11.78
CA VAL A 133 -4.37 -5.75 -10.69
C VAL A 133 -3.08 -4.97 -10.45
N LEU A 134 -1.91 -5.52 -10.84
CA LEU A 134 -0.60 -4.94 -10.55
C LEU A 134 -0.45 -3.47 -11.02
N PRO A 135 -0.91 -3.07 -12.22
CA PRO A 135 -0.84 -1.67 -12.63
C PRO A 135 -1.54 -0.73 -11.64
N GLN A 136 -2.74 -1.12 -11.21
CA GLN A 136 -3.58 -0.28 -10.35
C GLN A 136 -3.16 -0.35 -8.87
N VAL A 137 -2.62 -1.48 -8.41
CA VAL A 137 -1.97 -1.55 -7.10
C VAL A 137 -0.77 -0.60 -7.05
N ILE A 138 0.07 -0.55 -8.10
CA ILE A 138 1.20 0.39 -8.17
C ILE A 138 0.71 1.83 -8.24
N TYR A 139 -0.34 2.12 -9.02
CA TYR A 139 -0.97 3.44 -9.04
C TYR A 139 -1.41 3.87 -7.63
N ASN A 140 -2.00 2.96 -6.84
CA ASN A 140 -2.45 3.22 -5.47
C ASN A 140 -1.31 3.42 -4.44
N VAL A 141 -0.05 3.06 -4.76
CA VAL A 141 1.12 3.52 -3.99
C VAL A 141 1.24 5.06 -4.05
N GLY A 142 0.73 5.65 -5.13
CA GLY A 142 0.68 7.08 -5.36
C GLY A 142 -0.53 7.81 -4.75
N ASP A 143 -1.42 7.10 -4.06
CA ASP A 143 -2.69 7.66 -3.61
C ASP A 143 -2.49 8.82 -2.61
N LYS A 144 -3.41 9.80 -2.60
CA LYS A 144 -3.38 10.92 -1.67
C LYS A 144 -3.59 10.47 -0.22
N LYS A 145 -4.34 9.39 0.00
CA LYS A 145 -4.64 8.82 1.32
C LYS A 145 -3.53 7.87 1.76
N VAL A 146 -2.94 8.16 2.92
CA VAL A 146 -1.84 7.37 3.52
C VAL A 146 -2.24 5.90 3.70
N VAL A 147 -3.49 5.65 4.12
CA VAL A 147 -4.02 4.30 4.35
C VAL A 147 -4.05 3.45 3.08
N VAL A 148 -4.45 4.02 1.94
CA VAL A 148 -4.41 3.35 0.63
C VAL A 148 -2.97 3.07 0.21
N ARG A 149 -2.08 4.06 0.33
CA ARG A 149 -0.65 3.87 0.01
C ARG A 149 -0.05 2.73 0.83
N LYS A 150 -0.38 2.66 2.12
CA LYS A 150 0.12 1.62 3.03
C LYS A 150 -0.36 0.24 2.63
N ALA A 151 -1.66 0.09 2.37
CA ALA A 151 -2.21 -1.18 1.89
C ALA A 151 -1.53 -1.62 0.58
N ALA A 152 -1.31 -0.68 -0.37
CA ALA A 152 -0.68 -0.97 -1.66
C ALA A 152 0.78 -1.42 -1.50
N ILE A 153 1.57 -0.70 -0.70
CA ILE A 153 2.97 -1.05 -0.43
C ILE A 153 3.07 -2.43 0.25
N GLN A 154 2.22 -2.70 1.24
CA GLN A 154 2.21 -3.99 1.94
C GLN A 154 1.83 -5.14 1.02
N THR A 155 0.84 -4.94 0.17
CA THR A 155 0.38 -5.94 -0.81
C THR A 155 1.47 -6.22 -1.86
N LEU A 156 2.13 -5.19 -2.37
CA LEU A 156 3.26 -5.35 -3.28
C LEU A 156 4.43 -6.10 -2.63
N HIS A 157 4.76 -5.77 -1.38
CA HIS A 157 5.82 -6.46 -0.65
C HIS A 157 5.48 -7.95 -0.47
N LEU A 158 4.23 -8.26 -0.11
CA LEU A 158 3.76 -9.64 0.01
C LEU A 158 3.81 -10.38 -1.34
N TYR A 159 3.41 -9.74 -2.43
CA TYR A 159 3.52 -10.32 -3.77
C TYR A 159 4.98 -10.65 -4.13
N MET A 160 5.90 -9.73 -3.85
CA MET A 160 7.33 -9.93 -4.10
C MET A 160 7.93 -11.09 -3.30
N GLN A 161 7.40 -11.39 -2.11
CA GLN A 161 7.83 -12.55 -1.31
C GLN A 161 7.45 -13.90 -1.94
N HIS A 162 6.41 -13.93 -2.79
CA HIS A 162 5.85 -15.17 -3.33
C HIS A 162 6.12 -15.35 -4.84
N THR A 163 6.35 -14.27 -5.59
CA THR A 163 6.67 -14.35 -7.01
C THR A 163 8.09 -14.85 -7.27
N SER A 164 8.26 -15.60 -8.36
CA SER A 164 9.59 -15.95 -8.88
C SER A 164 10.15 -14.89 -9.85
N ASN A 165 9.34 -13.89 -10.22
CA ASN A 165 9.67 -12.93 -11.27
C ASN A 165 9.75 -11.49 -10.75
N LEU A 166 10.68 -11.22 -9.82
CA LEU A 166 10.92 -9.87 -9.29
C LEU A 166 11.27 -8.85 -10.39
N SER A 167 11.95 -9.29 -11.46
CA SER A 167 12.27 -8.42 -12.60
C SER A 167 11.00 -7.80 -13.20
N ARG A 168 9.94 -8.61 -13.40
CA ARG A 168 8.65 -8.12 -13.88
C ARG A 168 8.05 -7.07 -12.96
N VAL A 169 8.10 -7.30 -11.65
CA VAL A 169 7.60 -6.35 -10.65
C VAL A 169 8.35 -5.02 -10.73
N PHE A 170 9.68 -5.04 -10.83
CA PHE A 170 10.49 -3.83 -10.96
C PHE A 170 10.19 -3.05 -12.25
N HIS A 171 10.02 -3.73 -13.38
CA HIS A 171 9.60 -3.09 -14.63
C HIS A 171 8.19 -2.49 -14.52
N ALA A 172 7.27 -3.16 -13.83
CA ALA A 172 5.93 -2.65 -13.59
C ALA A 172 5.97 -1.38 -12.70
N VAL A 173 6.79 -1.37 -11.64
CA VAL A 173 6.98 -0.20 -10.77
C VAL A 173 7.54 0.99 -11.54
N VAL A 174 8.48 0.75 -12.45
CA VAL A 174 8.98 1.79 -13.36
C VAL A 174 7.83 2.32 -14.23
N LYS A 175 7.14 1.45 -14.95
CA LYS A 175 6.11 1.83 -15.94
C LYS A 175 4.88 2.51 -15.31
N TYR A 176 4.32 1.94 -14.26
CA TYR A 176 3.05 2.38 -13.67
C TYR A 176 3.22 3.33 -12.48
N GLY A 177 4.44 3.49 -11.96
CA GLY A 177 4.75 4.38 -10.85
C GLY A 177 5.74 5.49 -11.26
N LEU A 178 7.00 5.12 -11.48
CA LEU A 178 8.09 6.10 -11.66
C LEU A 178 7.98 6.89 -12.97
N GLU A 179 7.39 6.33 -14.01
CA GLU A 179 7.20 6.96 -15.32
C GLU A 179 5.72 7.30 -15.56
N HIS A 180 4.91 7.25 -14.51
CA HIS A 180 3.50 7.60 -14.60
C HIS A 180 3.32 9.08 -14.97
N ALA A 181 2.31 9.35 -15.79
CA ALA A 181 1.99 10.70 -16.29
C ALA A 181 1.43 11.61 -15.19
N ASP A 182 0.68 11.04 -14.23
CA ASP A 182 0.27 11.77 -13.03
C ASP A 182 1.49 12.04 -12.13
N ARG A 183 1.80 13.33 -11.98
CA ARG A 183 2.91 13.84 -11.17
C ARG A 183 2.82 13.42 -9.71
N ALA A 184 1.62 13.38 -9.12
CA ALA A 184 1.45 12.99 -7.72
C ALA A 184 1.82 11.52 -7.52
N VAL A 185 1.35 10.64 -8.41
CA VAL A 185 1.71 9.21 -8.42
C VAL A 185 3.21 9.03 -8.59
N ASN A 186 3.80 9.78 -9.53
CA ASN A 186 5.23 9.72 -9.82
C ASN A 186 6.10 10.07 -8.60
N ILE A 187 5.79 11.19 -7.92
CA ILE A 187 6.50 11.63 -6.72
C ILE A 187 6.33 10.60 -5.61
N GLN A 188 5.09 10.19 -5.31
CA GLN A 188 4.81 9.29 -4.20
C GLN A 188 5.38 7.88 -4.42
N ALA A 189 5.33 7.36 -5.64
CA ALA A 189 6.01 6.12 -6.01
C ALA A 189 7.54 6.25 -5.80
N THR A 190 8.13 7.38 -6.22
CA THR A 190 9.57 7.64 -6.04
C THR A 190 9.97 7.72 -4.56
N VAL A 191 9.18 8.39 -3.71
CA VAL A 191 9.43 8.48 -2.26
C VAL A 191 9.21 7.13 -1.56
N SER A 192 8.32 6.29 -2.07
CA SER A 192 7.99 4.99 -1.47
C SER A 192 9.01 3.89 -1.79
N LEU A 193 9.86 4.07 -2.80
CA LEU A 193 10.85 3.07 -3.21
C LEU A 193 11.77 2.56 -2.09
N PRO A 194 12.32 3.38 -1.19
CA PRO A 194 13.15 2.88 -0.10
C PRO A 194 12.37 2.00 0.90
N ILE A 195 11.06 2.19 1.01
CA ILE A 195 10.17 1.36 1.85
C ILE A 195 9.90 0.04 1.14
N PHE A 196 9.63 0.10 -0.16
CA PHE A 196 9.38 -1.04 -1.04
C PHE A 196 10.62 -1.95 -1.19
N LEU A 197 11.81 -1.37 -1.36
CA LEU A 197 13.09 -2.08 -1.47
C LEU A 197 13.65 -2.41 -0.07
N THR A 198 13.08 -3.43 0.57
CA THR A 198 13.65 -4.02 1.80
C THR A 198 14.98 -4.72 1.51
N SER A 199 15.71 -5.09 2.56
CA SER A 199 16.97 -5.85 2.48
C SER A 199 16.82 -7.13 1.64
N ASP A 200 15.68 -7.79 1.75
CA ASP A 200 15.38 -9.06 1.10
C ASP A 200 15.46 -8.93 -0.43
N PHE A 201 14.98 -7.78 -0.94
CA PHE A 201 14.95 -7.47 -2.37
C PHE A 201 16.12 -6.59 -2.83
N ALA A 202 16.84 -5.96 -1.91
CA ALA A 202 18.09 -5.28 -2.20
C ALA A 202 19.11 -6.24 -2.84
N SER A 203 18.98 -7.55 -2.56
CA SER A 203 19.79 -8.62 -3.13
C SER A 203 19.45 -8.96 -4.60
N SER A 204 18.37 -8.41 -5.17
CA SER A 204 17.90 -8.65 -6.55
C SER A 204 18.42 -7.62 -7.57
N ASP A 205 18.28 -7.89 -8.87
CA ASP A 205 18.66 -6.95 -9.93
C ASP A 205 17.64 -5.79 -10.02
N ILE A 206 17.86 -4.74 -9.23
CA ILE A 206 17.04 -3.52 -9.22
C ILE A 206 17.46 -2.50 -10.29
N TYR A 207 18.29 -2.89 -11.26
CA TYR A 207 18.77 -2.01 -12.31
C TYR A 207 17.67 -1.21 -13.03
N PRO A 208 16.49 -1.77 -13.39
CA PRO A 208 15.44 -0.98 -14.04
C PRO A 208 15.01 0.24 -13.23
N ILE A 209 14.91 0.09 -11.90
CA ILE A 209 14.58 1.18 -10.98
C ILE A 209 15.71 2.20 -10.93
N ILE A 210 16.93 1.74 -10.69
CA ILE A 210 18.11 2.62 -10.56
C ILE A 210 18.35 3.42 -11.85
N HIS A 211 18.22 2.77 -13.00
CA HIS A 211 18.36 3.41 -14.30
C HIS A 211 17.26 4.46 -14.54
N SER A 212 15.98 4.13 -14.28
CA SER A 212 14.88 5.09 -14.45
C SER A 212 15.04 6.32 -13.55
N LEU A 213 15.44 6.11 -12.28
CA LEU A 213 15.76 7.21 -11.36
C LEU A 213 16.98 8.03 -11.83
N ALA A 214 18.03 7.40 -12.34
CA ALA A 214 19.20 8.13 -12.86
C ALA A 214 18.85 8.98 -14.08
N VAL A 215 18.07 8.44 -15.02
CA VAL A 215 17.55 9.20 -16.17
C VAL A 215 16.72 10.40 -15.68
N LYS A 216 15.84 10.19 -14.70
CA LYS A 216 15.01 11.23 -14.11
C LYS A 216 15.84 12.31 -13.39
N LEU A 217 16.86 11.92 -12.63
CA LEU A 217 17.79 12.86 -11.98
C LEU A 217 18.53 13.70 -13.04
N CYS A 218 19.00 13.07 -14.11
CA CYS A 218 19.85 13.72 -15.11
C CYS A 218 19.06 14.61 -16.08
N LYS A 219 17.98 14.07 -16.66
CA LYS A 219 17.20 14.67 -17.75
C LYS A 219 15.88 15.29 -17.28
N GLY A 220 15.51 15.12 -16.01
CA GLY A 220 14.30 15.70 -15.44
C GLY A 220 14.32 17.22 -15.45
N GLN A 221 13.19 17.81 -15.86
CA GLN A 221 12.98 19.26 -15.87
C GLN A 221 12.31 19.76 -14.58
N ASP A 222 11.65 18.87 -13.87
CA ASP A 222 10.90 19.16 -12.67
C ASP A 222 11.83 19.17 -11.45
N ALA A 223 12.11 20.36 -10.92
CA ALA A 223 13.07 20.55 -9.83
C ALA A 223 12.71 19.77 -8.55
N GLU A 224 11.42 19.72 -8.19
CA GLU A 224 10.97 18.98 -6.99
C GLU A 224 11.14 17.48 -7.19
N LEU A 225 10.71 16.97 -8.34
CA LEU A 225 10.85 15.55 -8.65
C LEU A 225 12.32 15.14 -8.76
N VAL A 226 13.19 16.00 -9.31
CA VAL A 226 14.64 15.80 -9.37
C VAL A 226 15.25 15.74 -7.96
N ALA A 227 14.86 16.64 -7.06
CA ALA A 227 15.33 16.64 -5.67
C ALA A 227 14.88 15.38 -4.92
N VAL A 228 13.59 15.01 -5.04
CA VAL A 228 13.04 13.77 -4.49
C VAL A 228 13.79 12.55 -5.02
N THR A 229 14.07 12.52 -6.32
CA THR A 229 14.81 11.43 -6.97
C THR A 229 16.23 11.30 -6.43
N ALA A 230 16.92 12.42 -6.18
CA ALA A 230 18.26 12.43 -5.61
C ALA A 230 18.27 11.81 -4.20
N VAL A 231 17.37 12.26 -3.33
CA VAL A 231 17.22 11.73 -1.96
C VAL A 231 16.87 10.24 -1.98
N THR A 232 15.95 9.82 -2.86
CA THR A 232 15.59 8.41 -3.03
C THR A 232 16.78 7.56 -3.50
N LEU A 233 17.54 8.02 -4.49
CA LEU A 233 18.73 7.30 -4.98
C LEU A 233 19.78 7.11 -3.88
N GLU A 234 19.99 8.13 -3.05
CA GLU A 234 20.90 8.03 -1.91
C GLU A 234 20.39 7.04 -0.86
N ALA A 235 19.09 7.08 -0.53
CA ALA A 235 18.47 6.14 0.40
C ALA A 235 18.59 4.69 -0.11
N ILE A 236 18.41 4.47 -1.41
CA ILE A 236 18.60 3.15 -2.03
C ILE A 236 20.08 2.75 -1.99
N SER A 237 21.01 3.66 -2.31
CA SER A 237 22.46 3.41 -2.23
C SER A 237 22.89 2.97 -0.84
N LYS A 238 22.36 3.61 0.22
CA LYS A 238 22.60 3.23 1.62
C LYS A 238 22.05 1.85 1.95
N LYS A 239 20.88 1.48 1.39
CA LYS A 239 20.23 0.18 1.62
C LYS A 239 20.91 -0.98 0.89
N VAL A 240 21.29 -0.81 -0.37
CA VAL A 240 21.90 -1.89 -1.17
C VAL A 240 23.41 -2.00 -0.95
N GLY A 241 24.03 -0.97 -0.36
CA GLY A 241 25.47 -0.86 -0.18
C GLY A 241 26.18 -0.25 -1.39
N GLN A 242 27.24 0.51 -1.13
CA GLN A 242 27.92 1.31 -2.14
C GLN A 242 28.54 0.47 -3.26
N GLU A 243 29.15 -0.67 -2.93
CA GLU A 243 29.80 -1.56 -3.91
C GLU A 243 28.79 -2.07 -4.94
N ARG A 244 27.68 -2.63 -4.45
CA ARG A 244 26.60 -3.12 -5.29
C ARG A 244 25.92 -2.01 -6.09
N PHE A 245 25.72 -0.85 -5.45
CA PHE A 245 25.18 0.31 -6.14
C PHE A 245 26.08 0.74 -7.31
N ASN A 246 27.40 0.74 -7.12
CA ASN A 246 28.36 1.08 -8.18
C ASN A 246 28.28 0.12 -9.37
N ILE A 247 28.04 -1.18 -9.15
CA ILE A 247 27.83 -2.15 -10.25
C ILE A 247 26.64 -1.74 -11.14
N PHE A 248 25.57 -1.18 -10.56
CA PHE A 248 24.46 -0.64 -11.35
C PHE A 248 24.86 0.60 -12.15
N ILE A 249 25.65 1.51 -11.56
CA ILE A 249 26.16 2.71 -12.24
C ILE A 249 27.08 2.34 -13.41
N GLU A 250 27.90 1.31 -13.26
CA GLU A 250 28.78 0.82 -14.33
C GLU A 250 28.01 0.29 -15.55
N ARG A 251 26.79 -0.20 -15.33
CA ARG A 251 25.88 -0.68 -16.39
C ARG A 251 25.11 0.45 -17.09
N PHE A 252 25.28 1.72 -16.69
CA PHE A 252 24.59 2.83 -17.36
C PHE A 252 25.11 3.07 -18.78
N PRO A 253 24.25 3.53 -19.71
CA PRO A 253 24.70 4.11 -20.97
C PRO A 253 25.70 5.25 -20.72
N PRO A 254 26.74 5.44 -21.56
CA PRO A 254 27.78 6.44 -21.34
C PRO A 254 27.25 7.86 -21.07
N GLU A 255 26.21 8.27 -21.82
CA GLU A 255 25.55 9.57 -21.66
C GLU A 255 24.95 9.75 -20.25
N ILE A 256 24.26 8.73 -19.73
CA ILE A 256 23.63 8.79 -18.40
C ILE A 256 24.69 8.71 -17.30
N LYS A 257 25.74 7.91 -17.51
CA LYS A 257 26.84 7.76 -16.55
C LYS A 257 27.57 9.08 -16.32
N GLU A 258 27.95 9.77 -17.38
CA GLU A 258 28.63 11.07 -17.31
C GLU A 258 27.76 12.13 -16.59
N LEU A 259 26.48 12.24 -17.00
CA LEU A 259 25.55 13.17 -16.38
C LEU A 259 25.31 12.87 -14.89
N TYR A 260 25.21 11.59 -14.54
CA TYR A 260 25.02 11.14 -13.17
C TYR A 260 26.24 11.48 -12.29
N GLU A 261 27.46 11.24 -12.79
CA GLU A 261 28.69 11.57 -12.08
C GLU A 261 28.82 13.09 -11.81
N VAL A 262 28.39 13.93 -12.75
CA VAL A 262 28.36 15.39 -12.56
C VAL A 262 27.31 15.78 -11.52
N LYS A 263 26.05 15.34 -11.69
CA LYS A 263 24.96 15.74 -10.78
C LYS A 263 25.11 15.18 -9.38
N SER A 264 25.62 13.96 -9.22
CA SER A 264 25.80 13.35 -7.90
C SER A 264 26.87 14.04 -7.06
N LYS A 265 27.92 14.62 -7.68
CA LYS A 265 28.91 15.45 -6.98
C LYS A 265 28.28 16.75 -6.44
N HIS A 266 27.57 17.47 -7.30
CA HIS A 266 26.87 18.70 -6.90
C HIS A 266 25.83 18.48 -5.78
N PHE A 267 25.13 17.34 -5.80
CA PHE A 267 24.15 17.03 -4.76
C PHE A 267 24.82 16.74 -3.41
N LYS A 268 25.91 15.97 -3.38
CA LYS A 268 26.68 15.68 -2.16
C LYS A 268 27.33 16.92 -1.54
N ASP A 269 27.68 17.90 -2.37
CA ASP A 269 28.23 19.18 -1.90
C ASP A 269 27.14 20.10 -1.31
N SER A 270 25.90 19.98 -1.78
CA SER A 270 24.77 20.82 -1.35
C SER A 270 24.15 20.44 0.00
N GLU A 271 24.32 19.21 0.49
CA GLU A 271 23.84 18.80 1.83
C GLU A 271 24.65 19.41 2.99
N ASN A 272 25.79 20.06 2.72
CA ASN A 272 26.59 20.76 3.73
C ASN A 272 26.15 22.22 3.98
N LEU A 273 25.06 22.69 3.34
CA LEU A 273 24.50 24.03 3.52
C LEU A 273 23.07 23.96 4.08
N ASP A 274 22.96 24.15 5.41
CA ASP A 274 21.80 24.63 6.18
C ASP A 274 20.41 23.96 6.00
N LEU A 275 20.14 22.93 6.82
CA LEU A 275 18.78 22.45 7.14
C LEU A 275 18.04 23.36 8.15
N ASN A 276 18.08 24.68 7.99
CA ASN A 276 17.40 25.61 8.91
C ASN A 276 16.59 26.72 8.23
N SER A 277 16.07 26.48 7.03
CA SER A 277 15.07 27.37 6.42
C SER A 277 13.67 26.76 6.49
N ASN A 278 12.83 27.39 7.32
CA ASN A 278 11.38 27.21 7.40
C ASN A 278 10.71 27.32 6.02
N GLN A 279 10.40 26.19 5.38
CA GLN A 279 9.30 26.08 4.41
C GLN A 279 8.54 24.78 4.64
N LYS A 280 7.37 24.90 5.29
CA LYS A 280 6.33 23.87 5.35
C LYS A 280 5.75 23.68 3.95
N GLY A 281 6.04 22.54 3.32
CA GLY A 281 5.41 22.08 2.09
C GLY A 281 5.46 20.56 2.00
N VAL A 282 4.34 19.91 2.32
CA VAL A 282 3.85 18.60 1.85
C VAL A 282 4.88 17.46 1.67
N ILE A 283 5.77 17.24 2.64
CA ILE A 283 6.46 15.94 2.79
C ILE A 283 6.12 15.41 4.17
N ASP A 284 5.13 14.52 4.22
CA ASP A 284 4.76 13.82 5.44
C ASP A 284 5.87 12.81 5.79
N LYS A 285 6.84 13.26 6.59
CA LYS A 285 8.00 12.49 7.07
C LYS A 285 7.61 11.34 8.03
N SER A 286 6.32 11.09 8.25
CA SER A 286 5.83 10.02 9.15
C SER A 286 5.89 8.62 8.52
N LEU A 287 5.82 8.49 7.19
CA LEU A 287 5.80 7.18 6.52
C LEU A 287 7.09 6.35 6.68
N PRO A 288 8.32 6.90 6.58
CA PRO A 288 9.53 6.07 6.69
C PRO A 288 9.68 5.38 8.06
N GLN A 289 9.15 5.98 9.14
CA GLN A 289 9.42 5.54 10.51
C GLN A 289 8.41 4.50 11.03
N GLU A 290 7.14 4.56 10.60
CA GLU A 290 6.13 3.56 10.96
C GLU A 290 6.28 2.24 10.16
N PHE A 291 6.67 2.32 8.89
CA PHE A 291 6.87 1.13 8.06
C PHE A 291 8.12 0.33 8.46
N ALA A 292 9.21 1.01 8.84
CA ALA A 292 10.40 0.36 9.38
C ALA A 292 10.07 -0.48 10.62
N ARG A 293 9.18 0.00 11.51
CA ARG A 293 8.77 -0.73 12.71
C ARG A 293 7.90 -1.96 12.43
N SER A 294 7.17 -2.00 11.32
CA SER A 294 6.32 -3.15 10.94
C SER A 294 7.11 -4.24 10.20
N ALA A 295 8.11 -3.88 9.39
CA ALA A 295 8.96 -4.85 8.71
C ALA A 295 9.99 -5.52 9.64
N ILE A 296 10.47 -4.80 10.68
CA ILE A 296 11.43 -5.31 11.67
C ILE A 296 10.81 -6.34 12.63
N GLN A 297 9.47 -6.51 12.67
CA GLN A 297 8.85 -7.51 13.55
C GLN A 297 9.09 -8.97 13.14
N ASN A 298 9.62 -9.23 11.93
CA ASN A 298 9.88 -10.58 11.44
C ASN A 298 11.36 -10.96 11.25
N GLU A 299 12.31 -10.06 11.54
CA GLU A 299 13.73 -10.39 11.43
C GLU A 299 14.56 -9.93 12.65
N VAL A 300 15.35 -10.89 13.15
CA VAL A 300 16.52 -10.76 14.03
C VAL A 300 16.27 -10.77 15.54
N THR A 301 16.31 -12.01 16.06
CA THR A 301 17.12 -12.39 17.22
C THR A 301 18.56 -11.87 17.11
N ASN A 302 19.04 -11.24 18.19
CA ASN A 302 20.43 -10.94 18.55
C ASN A 302 21.16 -9.71 17.97
N SER A 303 21.87 -9.06 18.92
CA SER A 303 22.93 -8.03 18.85
C SER A 303 22.58 -6.54 18.68
N HIS A 304 22.61 -5.89 19.84
CA HIS A 304 22.94 -4.51 20.23
C HIS A 304 23.29 -3.43 19.19
N SER A 305 22.59 -2.29 19.26
CA SER A 305 23.15 -1.02 19.75
C SER A 305 22.01 -0.07 20.13
N VAL A 306 22.06 0.48 21.34
CA VAL A 306 21.03 1.37 21.93
C VAL A 306 21.70 2.71 22.24
N ALA A 307 21.19 3.78 21.64
CA ALA A 307 21.38 5.19 22.03
C ALA A 307 20.31 5.99 21.24
N ASP A 308 19.50 6.88 21.76
CA ASP A 308 19.32 7.50 23.07
C ASP A 308 17.84 7.88 23.17
N LEU A 309 17.19 7.61 24.31
CA LEU A 309 15.92 8.24 24.65
C LEU A 309 16.07 8.97 25.98
N HIS A 310 16.09 10.29 25.85
CA HIS A 310 16.06 11.28 26.91
C HIS A 310 14.92 10.98 27.90
N LEU A 311 15.26 10.45 29.07
CA LEU A 311 14.36 10.38 30.22
C LEU A 311 14.32 11.77 30.85
N SER A 312 13.27 12.54 30.57
CA SER A 312 12.91 13.69 31.39
C SER A 312 12.57 13.19 32.79
N GLN A 313 13.39 13.61 33.76
CA GLN A 313 13.16 13.44 35.19
C GLN A 313 11.87 14.14 35.56
N ASP A 314 10.79 13.40 35.84
CA ASP A 314 9.71 13.87 36.72
C ASP A 314 8.87 12.70 37.27
N ASN A 315 8.82 12.62 38.60
CA ASN A 315 7.94 11.84 39.48
C ASN A 315 7.88 10.30 39.30
N ASN A 316 8.81 9.64 40.00
CA ASN A 316 9.03 8.19 40.04
C ASN A 316 7.96 7.41 40.85
N ILE A 317 6.67 7.64 40.59
CA ILE A 317 5.59 6.85 41.17
C ILE A 317 5.45 5.56 40.35
N LEU A 318 5.85 4.44 40.93
CA LEU A 318 5.72 3.12 40.32
C LEU A 318 4.37 2.49 40.72
N ARG A 319 3.52 2.20 39.74
CA ARG A 319 2.31 1.39 39.93
C ARG A 319 2.67 -0.09 39.90
N PHE A 320 2.07 -0.85 40.81
CA PHE A 320 2.38 -2.27 41.02
C PHE A 320 3.86 -2.54 41.34
N GLY A 321 4.58 -1.53 41.85
CA GLY A 321 5.99 -1.61 42.23
C GLY A 321 6.99 -1.67 41.08
N ILE A 322 6.52 -1.72 39.83
CA ILE A 322 7.36 -2.05 38.67
C ILE A 322 7.08 -1.12 37.48
N ILE A 323 5.87 -0.57 37.36
CA ILE A 323 5.43 0.15 36.16
C ILE A 323 5.43 1.66 36.42
N PRO A 324 6.26 2.45 35.73
CA PRO A 324 6.23 3.91 35.78
C PRO A 324 4.84 4.51 35.50
N GLN A 325 4.45 5.54 36.26
CA GLN A 325 3.14 6.19 36.13
C GLN A 325 2.92 6.83 34.75
N ASN A 326 3.96 7.30 34.07
CA ASN A 326 3.86 7.81 32.69
C ASN A 326 3.47 6.71 31.70
N ILE A 327 4.01 5.48 31.85
CA ILE A 327 3.59 4.31 31.07
C ILE A 327 2.14 3.96 31.43
N MET A 328 1.78 4.02 32.71
CA MET A 328 0.40 3.77 33.14
C MET A 328 -0.58 4.79 32.54
N ASN A 329 -0.23 6.07 32.52
CA ASN A 329 -1.05 7.11 31.94
C ASN A 329 -1.24 6.87 30.44
N GLY A 330 -0.15 6.56 29.71
CA GLY A 330 -0.24 6.24 28.29
C GLY A 330 -1.05 4.98 27.99
N LEU A 331 -1.01 3.96 28.86
CA LEU A 331 -1.85 2.76 28.71
C LEU A 331 -3.35 3.04 28.97
N MET A 332 -3.63 4.00 29.84
CA MET A 332 -4.99 4.35 30.28
C MET A 332 -5.62 5.45 29.43
N ASP A 333 -4.82 6.23 28.70
CA ASP A 333 -5.28 7.28 27.78
C ASP A 333 -6.10 6.66 26.64
N GLN A 334 -7.41 6.87 26.63
CA GLN A 334 -8.32 6.29 25.63
C GLN A 334 -8.45 7.14 24.36
N ASP A 335 -7.94 8.37 24.37
CA ASP A 335 -8.06 9.29 23.25
C ASP A 335 -6.80 9.28 22.38
N ASP A 336 -5.63 8.97 22.95
CA ASP A 336 -4.35 8.86 22.23
C ASP A 336 -3.95 7.41 21.94
N TRP A 337 -4.33 6.89 20.76
CA TRP A 337 -3.97 5.53 20.35
C TRP A 337 -2.46 5.33 20.15
N TYR A 338 -1.73 6.39 19.77
CA TYR A 338 -0.29 6.33 19.55
C TYR A 338 0.47 6.32 20.90
N GLY A 339 0.01 7.11 21.86
CA GLY A 339 0.42 7.07 23.26
C GLY A 339 0.22 5.69 23.89
N ARG A 340 -0.94 5.05 23.63
CA ARG A 340 -1.21 3.67 24.07
C ARG A 340 -0.24 2.65 23.48
N LEU A 341 0.01 2.72 22.17
CA LEU A 341 0.93 1.79 21.50
C LEU A 341 2.35 1.92 22.06
N THR A 342 2.81 3.16 22.23
CA THR A 342 4.13 3.48 22.80
C THR A 342 4.25 2.98 24.24
N ALA A 343 3.22 3.21 25.07
CA ALA A 343 3.18 2.72 26.44
C ALA A 343 3.10 1.19 26.53
N THR A 344 2.42 0.53 25.59
CA THR A 344 2.36 -0.94 25.50
C THR A 344 3.74 -1.53 25.17
N GLN A 345 4.49 -0.92 24.25
CA GLN A 345 5.84 -1.36 23.90
C GLN A 345 6.84 -1.12 25.04
N ALA A 346 6.73 0.03 25.71
CA ALA A 346 7.52 0.33 26.89
C ALA A 346 7.26 -0.67 28.02
N LEU A 347 5.98 -1.03 28.25
CA LEU A 347 5.60 -2.05 29.23
C LEU A 347 6.14 -3.44 28.86
N LYS A 348 6.03 -3.87 27.60
CA LYS A 348 6.57 -5.16 27.12
C LYS A 348 8.07 -5.25 27.38
N THR A 349 8.80 -4.17 27.05
CA THR A 349 10.25 -4.08 27.26
C THR A 349 10.60 -4.15 28.76
N LEU A 350 9.80 -3.51 29.61
CA LEU A 350 10.01 -3.51 31.05
C LEU A 350 9.77 -4.91 31.63
N ILE A 351 8.68 -5.58 31.24
CA ILE A 351 8.36 -6.94 31.66
C ILE A 351 9.43 -7.94 31.19
N SER A 352 9.95 -7.79 29.96
CA SER A 352 11.00 -8.67 29.44
C SER A 352 12.34 -8.54 30.17
N LYS A 353 12.55 -7.46 30.92
CA LYS A 353 13.77 -7.20 31.70
C LYS A 353 13.63 -7.59 33.18
N LEU A 354 12.50 -8.14 33.60
CA LEU A 354 12.29 -8.57 34.98
C LEU A 354 12.83 -9.98 35.17
N ASP A 355 14.04 -10.08 35.72
CA ASP A 355 14.67 -11.36 36.06
C ASP A 355 13.99 -12.08 37.23
N ASN A 356 13.15 -11.39 38.01
CA ASN A 356 12.46 -11.95 39.17
C ASN A 356 10.95 -11.63 39.18
N THR A 357 10.14 -12.62 38.81
CA THR A 357 8.67 -12.53 38.71
C THR A 357 7.94 -12.56 40.07
N SER A 358 8.68 -12.71 41.19
CA SER A 358 8.10 -12.75 42.54
C SER A 358 7.39 -11.45 42.94
N GLN A 359 7.84 -10.30 42.44
CA GLN A 359 7.21 -8.99 42.67
C GLN A 359 5.89 -8.82 41.92
N LEU A 360 5.77 -9.42 40.73
CA LEU A 360 4.52 -9.48 39.96
C LEU A 360 3.48 -10.38 40.64
N LYS A 361 3.92 -11.44 41.34
CA LYS A 361 3.05 -12.47 41.93
C LYS A 361 2.07 -11.91 42.96
N THR A 362 2.52 -10.98 43.81
CA THR A 362 1.69 -10.35 44.86
C THR A 362 0.66 -9.37 44.29
N GLN A 363 0.91 -8.79 43.11
CA GLN A 363 0.06 -7.79 42.46
C GLN A 363 -0.64 -8.32 41.20
N PHE A 364 -0.50 -9.61 40.89
CA PHE A 364 -0.89 -10.22 39.62
C PHE A 364 -2.39 -10.13 39.35
N CYS A 365 -3.23 -10.33 40.37
CA CYS A 365 -4.68 -10.19 40.24
C CYS A 365 -5.10 -8.75 39.90
N SER A 366 -4.46 -7.76 40.52
CA SER A 366 -4.73 -6.34 40.25
C SER A 366 -4.22 -5.93 38.86
N PHE A 367 -3.06 -6.47 38.46
CA PHE A 367 -2.48 -6.31 37.13
C PHE A 367 -3.37 -6.94 36.03
N CYS A 368 -3.88 -8.16 36.25
CA CYS A 368 -4.80 -8.83 35.32
C CYS A 368 -6.15 -8.09 35.23
N LYS A 369 -6.69 -7.58 36.35
CA LYS A 369 -7.92 -6.78 36.35
C LYS A 369 -7.74 -5.48 35.56
N LEU A 370 -6.58 -4.84 35.67
CA LEU A 370 -6.24 -3.64 34.90
C LEU A 370 -6.08 -3.96 33.40
N PHE A 371 -5.37 -5.03 33.04
CA PHE A 371 -5.28 -5.50 31.66
C PHE A 371 -6.66 -5.80 31.10
N MET A 372 -7.47 -6.55 31.84
CA MET A 372 -8.83 -6.86 31.44
C MET A 372 -9.70 -5.60 31.33
N SER A 373 -9.47 -4.56 32.13
CA SER A 373 -10.13 -3.26 32.03
C SER A 373 -9.71 -2.47 30.78
N ALA A 374 -8.40 -2.37 30.52
CA ALA A 374 -7.84 -1.69 29.36
C ALA A 374 -8.24 -2.39 28.04
N PHE A 375 -8.35 -3.74 28.06
CA PHE A 375 -8.69 -4.53 26.88
C PHE A 375 -10.19 -4.86 26.74
N ARG A 376 -11.01 -4.84 27.81
CA ARG A 376 -12.48 -5.05 27.70
C ARG A 376 -13.17 -3.97 26.89
N ARG A 377 -12.63 -2.75 26.82
CA ARG A 377 -13.19 -1.68 25.97
C ARG A 377 -12.61 -1.62 24.56
N PHE A 378 -11.53 -2.35 24.28
CA PHE A 378 -11.02 -2.54 22.92
C PHE A 378 -12.05 -3.23 22.00
N LYS A 379 -12.89 -4.10 22.57
CA LYS A 379 -14.05 -4.74 21.90
C LYS A 379 -15.32 -3.88 21.85
N LEU A 380 -15.40 -2.79 22.61
CA LEU A 380 -16.58 -1.91 22.60
C LEU A 380 -16.33 -0.66 21.75
N GLN A 381 -15.12 -0.09 21.73
CA GLN A 381 -14.82 1.06 20.87
C GLN A 381 -14.64 0.68 19.40
N SER A 382 -14.22 -0.55 19.08
CA SER A 382 -14.25 -1.06 17.69
C SER A 382 -15.67 -1.33 17.18
N VAL A 383 -16.65 -1.50 18.07
CA VAL A 383 -18.07 -1.70 17.73
C VAL A 383 -18.85 -0.38 17.72
N PHE A 384 -18.42 0.64 18.47
CA PHE A 384 -19.11 1.94 18.54
C PHE A 384 -18.46 3.07 17.73
N SER A 385 -17.35 2.82 17.00
CA SER A 385 -16.80 3.79 16.05
C SER A 385 -17.28 3.58 14.61
N TYR A 386 -18.25 2.69 14.40
CA TYR A 386 -18.96 2.42 13.13
C TYR A 386 -20.46 2.74 13.21
N TYR A 387 -20.83 3.81 13.93
CA TYR A 387 -22.11 4.50 13.78
C TYR A 387 -21.87 6.00 13.61
#